data_AF-A0A1G5GAV2-F1
#
_entry.id   AF-A0A1G5GAV2-F1
#
_cell.length_a   1.000
_cell.length_b   1.000
_cell.length_c   1.000
_cell.angle_alpha   90.00
_cell.angle_beta   90.00
_cell.angle_gamma   90.00
#
_symmetry.space_group_name_H-M   'P 1'
#
loop_
_entity.id
_entity.type
_entity.pdbx_description
1 polymer ?
#
loop_
_entity_poly.entity_id
_entity_poly.type
_entity_poly.pdbx_seq_one_letter_code
_entity_poly.pdbx_strand_id
1 'polypeptide(L)'
;MNEYLENQLNKSVVYQQLKDNCERNNQHEVLALVAKVGTFAVERLKTVIKNMPEFTLHDDTHIFNMLTIIGKLIPQENMRKLSTPDLFMLLVSVFLHDIGMAPDEKHILAWKNQLPETEYDEELKEEREKFARFRLTYTHQLADIERLETEQEFSKAQLLEDYIVTEYIRTTHSIRAREVIAKYWAGEIVYQDTDLTEDLATICFSHNESYTYLLQMETFRVCGQDEYLCIPFVATVLRLADIIDLVK
;
A
#
# COMPACT_ATOMS: atom_id res chain seq x y z
N MET A 1 10.52 16.23 -5.69
CA MET A 1 9.88 15.17 -6.49
C MET A 1 10.83 14.82 -7.62
N ASN A 2 11.09 13.53 -7.87
CA ASN A 2 11.87 13.14 -9.04
C ASN A 2 11.08 13.49 -10.32
N GLU A 3 11.76 14.02 -11.35
CA GLU A 3 11.18 14.43 -12.64
C GLU A 3 10.30 13.32 -13.26
N TYR A 4 10.67 12.06 -13.07
CA TYR A 4 9.86 10.93 -13.52
C TYR A 4 8.47 10.87 -12.84
N LEU A 5 8.41 10.96 -11.52
CA LEU A 5 7.15 10.88 -10.75
C LEU A 5 6.25 12.07 -11.11
N GLU A 6 6.81 13.27 -11.22
CA GLU A 6 6.09 14.46 -11.62
C GLU A 6 5.48 14.31 -13.02
N ASN A 7 6.26 13.79 -13.99
CA ASN A 7 5.78 13.54 -15.34
C ASN A 7 4.66 12.50 -15.40
N GLN A 8 4.67 11.48 -14.55
CA GLN A 8 3.59 10.49 -14.48
C GLN A 8 2.34 11.06 -13.82
N LEU A 9 2.50 11.76 -12.69
CA LEU A 9 1.39 12.43 -11.99
C LEU A 9 0.68 13.45 -12.88
N ASN A 10 1.42 14.23 -13.67
CA ASN A 10 0.85 15.21 -14.59
C ASN A 10 -0.04 14.59 -15.68
N LYS A 11 -0.01 13.27 -15.90
CA LYS A 11 -0.94 12.56 -16.81
C LYS A 11 -2.24 12.15 -16.13
N SER A 12 -2.27 12.10 -14.80
CA SER A 12 -3.43 11.69 -14.02
C SER A 12 -4.46 12.81 -13.94
N VAL A 13 -5.68 12.55 -14.41
CA VAL A 13 -6.81 13.48 -14.30
C VAL A 13 -7.14 13.78 -12.83
N VAL A 14 -6.93 12.81 -11.93
CA VAL A 14 -7.12 12.99 -10.48
C VAL A 14 -6.13 14.03 -9.93
N TYR A 15 -4.86 13.90 -10.31
CA TYR A 15 -3.81 14.84 -9.87
C TYR A 15 -3.96 16.22 -10.51
N GLN A 16 -4.32 16.29 -11.79
CA GLN A 16 -4.63 17.56 -12.46
C GLN A 16 -5.78 18.28 -11.74
N GLN A 17 -6.84 17.56 -11.37
CA GLN A 17 -7.95 18.16 -10.64
C GLN A 17 -7.55 18.60 -9.23
N LEU A 18 -6.73 17.83 -8.51
CA LEU A 18 -6.19 18.24 -7.22
C LEU A 18 -5.38 19.52 -7.34
N LYS A 19 -4.50 19.59 -8.35
CA LYS A 19 -3.65 20.75 -8.62
C LYS A 19 -4.49 22.00 -8.89
N ASP A 20 -5.51 21.89 -9.75
CA ASP A 20 -6.44 22.99 -10.02
C ASP A 20 -7.14 23.49 -8.74
N ASN A 21 -7.56 22.57 -7.85
CA ASN A 21 -8.19 22.94 -6.58
C ASN A 21 -7.21 23.65 -5.64
N CYS A 22 -6.00 23.10 -5.50
CA CYS A 22 -4.94 23.66 -4.67
C CYS A 22 -4.51 25.05 -5.14
N GLU A 23 -4.38 25.27 -6.45
CA GLU A 23 -4.01 26.57 -7.03
C GLU A 23 -5.10 27.63 -6.79
N ARG A 24 -6.38 27.27 -6.86
CA ARG A 24 -7.50 28.20 -6.60
C ARG A 24 -7.59 28.60 -5.13
N ASN A 25 -7.22 27.70 -4.22
CA ASN A 25 -7.37 27.89 -2.78
C ASN A 25 -6.05 28.20 -2.05
N ASN A 26 -4.94 28.36 -2.77
CA ASN A 26 -3.58 28.53 -2.23
C ASN A 26 -3.12 27.40 -1.27
N GLN A 27 -3.53 26.16 -1.53
CA GLN A 27 -3.24 24.97 -0.71
C GLN A 27 -2.06 24.17 -1.29
N HIS A 28 -0.91 24.83 -1.51
CA HIS A 28 0.25 24.23 -2.18
C HIS A 28 0.96 23.16 -1.34
N GLU A 29 0.81 23.23 -0.02
CA GLU A 29 1.31 22.25 0.95
C GLU A 29 0.74 20.84 0.70
N VAL A 30 -0.50 20.74 0.23
CA VAL A 30 -1.13 19.45 -0.12
C VAL A 30 -0.40 18.78 -1.28
N LEU A 31 -0.04 19.56 -2.32
CA LEU A 31 0.73 19.04 -3.46
C LEU A 31 2.14 18.61 -3.05
N ALA A 32 2.77 19.36 -2.15
CA ALA A 32 4.08 19.00 -1.60
C ALA A 32 4.01 17.68 -0.82
N LEU A 33 2.94 17.47 -0.05
CA LEU A 33 2.72 16.25 0.70
C LEU A 33 2.45 15.04 -0.22
N VAL A 34 1.62 15.20 -1.25
CA VAL A 34 1.43 14.17 -2.30
C VAL A 34 2.76 13.79 -2.94
N ALA A 35 3.61 14.76 -3.26
CA ALA A 35 4.92 14.51 -3.82
C ALA A 35 5.86 13.77 -2.85
N LYS A 36 5.84 14.12 -1.57
CA LYS A 36 6.62 13.46 -0.49
C LYS A 36 6.18 12.00 -0.34
N VAL A 37 4.88 11.76 -0.23
CA VAL A 37 4.28 10.42 -0.10
C VAL A 37 4.55 9.57 -1.34
N GLY A 38 4.29 10.11 -2.53
CA GLY A 38 4.51 9.40 -3.79
C GLY A 38 5.97 9.02 -4.02
N THR A 39 6.92 9.90 -3.65
CA THR A 39 8.35 9.59 -3.74
C THR A 39 8.72 8.43 -2.80
N PHE A 40 8.29 8.50 -1.54
CA PHE A 40 8.51 7.45 -0.56
C PHE A 40 7.93 6.10 -1.02
N ALA A 41 6.69 6.10 -1.51
CA ALA A 41 6.02 4.89 -1.98
C ALA A 41 6.74 4.25 -3.17
N VAL A 42 7.05 5.03 -4.21
CA VAL A 42 7.71 4.54 -5.43
C VAL A 42 9.12 4.01 -5.13
N GLU A 43 9.87 4.66 -4.24
CA GLU A 43 11.20 4.18 -3.84
C GLU A 43 11.12 2.86 -3.07
N ARG A 44 10.15 2.74 -2.16
CA ARG A 44 10.01 1.55 -1.33
C ARG A 44 9.44 0.37 -2.10
N LEU A 45 8.45 0.55 -2.98
CA LEU A 45 7.87 -0.54 -3.77
C LEU A 45 8.86 -1.17 -4.76
N LYS A 46 9.91 -0.45 -5.19
CA LYS A 46 11.00 -1.04 -5.98
C LYS A 46 11.70 -2.19 -5.26
N THR A 47 11.68 -2.24 -3.92
CA THR A 47 12.29 -3.35 -3.17
C THR A 47 11.45 -4.62 -3.23
N VAL A 48 10.16 -4.55 -3.60
CA VAL A 48 9.30 -5.74 -3.78
C VAL A 48 9.86 -6.60 -4.89
N ILE A 49 10.13 -6.01 -6.06
CA ILE A 49 10.69 -6.72 -7.22
C ILE A 49 12.02 -7.42 -6.89
N LYS A 50 12.87 -6.77 -6.08
CA LYS A 50 14.16 -7.34 -5.65
C LYS A 50 13.97 -8.64 -4.86
N ASN A 51 12.96 -8.67 -3.98
CA ASN A 51 12.81 -9.71 -2.98
C ASN A 51 11.79 -10.80 -3.36
N MET A 52 10.83 -10.47 -4.24
CA MET A 52 9.73 -11.30 -4.71
C MET A 52 9.56 -11.10 -6.23
N PRO A 53 10.52 -11.57 -7.05
CA PRO A 53 10.54 -11.31 -8.49
C PRO A 53 9.33 -11.91 -9.23
N GLU A 54 8.67 -12.91 -8.66
CA GLU A 54 7.44 -13.49 -9.20
C GLU A 54 6.18 -12.59 -9.01
N PHE A 55 6.29 -11.50 -8.24
CA PHE A 55 5.21 -10.53 -7.98
C PHE A 55 5.43 -9.20 -8.73
N THR A 56 5.75 -9.29 -10.02
CA THR A 56 6.09 -8.16 -10.91
C THR A 56 5.01 -7.10 -11.10
N LEU A 57 3.80 -7.29 -10.56
CA LEU A 57 2.69 -6.37 -10.82
C LEU A 57 2.70 -5.12 -9.93
N HIS A 58 3.22 -5.18 -8.70
CA HIS A 58 3.01 -4.14 -7.68
C HIS A 58 4.16 -3.11 -7.64
N ASP A 59 4.55 -2.62 -8.82
CA ASP A 59 5.54 -1.55 -8.96
C ASP A 59 4.87 -0.18 -9.22
N ASP A 60 5.67 0.83 -9.58
CA ASP A 60 5.15 2.16 -9.90
C ASP A 60 4.18 2.15 -11.10
N THR A 61 4.25 1.15 -11.98
CA THR A 61 3.30 0.94 -13.07
C THR A 61 1.89 0.69 -12.54
N HIS A 62 1.73 -0.15 -11.51
CA HIS A 62 0.43 -0.43 -10.89
C HIS A 62 -0.19 0.83 -10.28
N ILE A 63 0.59 1.61 -9.53
CA ILE A 63 0.15 2.89 -8.98
C ILE A 63 -0.41 3.80 -10.09
N PHE A 64 0.34 4.00 -11.18
CA PHE A 64 -0.10 4.91 -12.24
C PHE A 64 -1.25 4.34 -13.09
N ASN A 65 -1.33 3.02 -13.23
CA ASN A 65 -2.48 2.36 -13.85
C ASN A 65 -3.74 2.55 -13.02
N MET A 66 -3.67 2.39 -11.70
CA MET A 66 -4.78 2.66 -10.78
C MET A 66 -5.26 4.10 -10.92
N LEU A 67 -4.36 5.09 -10.90
CA LEU A 67 -4.74 6.50 -11.11
C LEU A 67 -5.44 6.72 -12.46
N THR A 68 -4.99 6.00 -13.50
CA THR A 68 -5.64 6.02 -14.82
C THR A 68 -7.02 5.37 -14.77
N ILE A 69 -7.20 4.26 -14.06
CA ILE A 69 -8.49 3.59 -13.87
C ILE A 69 -9.45 4.49 -13.08
N ILE A 70 -9.00 5.10 -11.99
CA ILE A 70 -9.81 6.05 -11.19
C ILE A 70 -10.32 7.20 -12.08
N GLY A 71 -9.45 7.75 -12.92
CA GLY A 71 -9.84 8.78 -13.90
C GLY A 71 -10.86 8.32 -14.95
N LYS A 72 -10.98 7.01 -15.19
CA LYS A 72 -12.03 6.41 -16.06
C LYS A 72 -13.30 6.04 -15.29
N LEU A 73 -13.17 5.65 -14.03
CA LEU A 73 -14.29 5.29 -13.14
C LEU A 73 -15.14 6.51 -12.77
N ILE A 74 -14.49 7.65 -12.56
CA ILE A 74 -15.14 8.89 -12.14
C ILE A 74 -15.32 9.79 -13.37
N PRO A 75 -16.56 10.04 -13.84
CA PRO A 75 -16.81 10.94 -14.96
C PRO A 75 -16.22 12.33 -14.73
N GLN A 76 -15.75 12.99 -15.79
CA GLN A 76 -15.06 14.29 -15.68
C GLN A 76 -15.93 15.36 -14.98
N GLU A 77 -17.24 15.37 -15.22
CA GLU A 77 -18.17 16.29 -14.54
C GLU A 77 -18.29 16.06 -13.02
N ASN A 78 -18.05 14.83 -12.56
CA ASN A 78 -18.07 14.48 -11.14
C ASN A 78 -16.69 14.70 -10.52
N MET A 79 -15.61 14.42 -11.26
CA MET A 79 -14.24 14.70 -10.83
C MET A 79 -14.08 16.16 -10.41
N ARG A 80 -14.63 17.10 -11.20
CA ARG A 80 -14.62 18.55 -10.91
C ARG A 80 -15.38 18.97 -9.66
N LYS A 81 -16.21 18.09 -9.11
CA LYS A 81 -17.02 18.33 -7.90
C LYS A 81 -16.41 17.69 -6.65
N LEU A 82 -15.35 16.89 -6.80
CA LEU A 82 -14.67 16.30 -5.66
C LEU A 82 -13.96 17.37 -4.84
N SER A 83 -14.03 17.22 -3.52
CA SER A 83 -13.35 18.10 -2.59
C SER A 83 -11.83 17.91 -2.69
N THR A 84 -11.05 18.91 -2.26
CA THR A 84 -9.59 18.75 -2.16
C THR A 84 -9.20 17.59 -1.24
N PRO A 85 -9.83 17.39 -0.05
CA PRO A 85 -9.60 16.20 0.77
C PRO A 85 -9.87 14.87 0.06
N ASP A 86 -10.96 14.73 -0.70
CA ASP A 86 -11.27 13.49 -1.44
C ASP A 86 -10.16 13.17 -2.46
N LEU A 87 -9.77 14.16 -3.26
CA LEU A 87 -8.72 14.01 -4.29
C LEU A 87 -7.35 13.73 -3.67
N PHE A 88 -7.03 14.43 -2.59
CA PHE A 88 -5.80 14.22 -1.82
C PHE A 88 -5.73 12.78 -1.31
N MET A 89 -6.79 12.33 -0.64
CA MET A 89 -6.86 10.99 -0.05
C MET A 89 -6.92 9.88 -1.09
N LEU A 90 -7.55 10.09 -2.26
CA LEU A 90 -7.45 9.16 -3.39
C LEU A 90 -5.99 8.96 -3.82
N LEU A 91 -5.22 10.05 -3.99
CA LEU A 91 -3.83 9.95 -4.42
C LEU A 91 -2.95 9.27 -3.37
N VAL A 92 -2.98 9.72 -2.12
CA VAL A 92 -2.11 9.15 -1.08
C VAL A 92 -2.49 7.72 -0.72
N SER A 93 -3.78 7.34 -0.80
CA SER A 93 -4.21 5.96 -0.58
C SER A 93 -3.72 5.03 -1.69
N VAL A 94 -3.76 5.45 -2.96
CA VAL A 94 -3.19 4.67 -4.07
C VAL A 94 -1.69 4.44 -3.85
N PHE A 95 -0.95 5.46 -3.43
CA PHE A 95 0.47 5.31 -3.14
C PHE A 95 0.77 4.36 -1.99
N LEU A 96 -0.07 4.30 -0.96
CA LEU A 96 0.26 3.61 0.30
C LEU A 96 -0.53 2.33 0.57
N HIS A 97 -1.59 2.00 -0.19
CA HIS A 97 -2.43 0.83 0.11
C HIS A 97 -1.63 -0.49 0.15
N ASP A 98 -0.69 -0.62 -0.78
CA ASP A 98 0.17 -1.78 -0.94
C ASP A 98 1.58 -1.60 -0.38
N ILE A 99 1.85 -0.50 0.35
CA ILE A 99 3.21 -0.24 0.88
C ILE A 99 3.70 -1.36 1.82
N GLY A 100 2.77 -2.11 2.41
CA GLY A 100 3.05 -3.31 3.19
C GLY A 100 3.70 -4.42 2.36
N MET A 101 3.51 -4.49 1.05
CA MET A 101 4.17 -5.48 0.19
C MET A 101 5.71 -5.35 0.18
N ALA A 102 6.25 -4.22 0.64
CA ALA A 102 7.68 -3.93 0.75
C ALA A 102 8.19 -3.97 2.21
N PRO A 103 8.29 -5.16 2.85
CA PRO A 103 8.96 -5.29 4.15
C PRO A 103 10.45 -4.97 4.04
N ASP A 104 11.02 -4.53 5.15
CA ASP A 104 12.48 -4.34 5.25
C ASP A 104 13.20 -5.68 5.04
N GLU A 105 14.36 -5.63 4.37
CA GLU A 105 15.16 -6.82 4.01
C GLU A 105 15.51 -7.68 5.24
N LYS A 106 15.73 -7.06 6.41
CA LYS A 106 15.97 -7.76 7.69
C LYS A 106 14.85 -8.75 8.05
N HIS A 107 13.59 -8.39 7.82
CA HIS A 107 12.44 -9.26 8.13
C HIS A 107 12.40 -10.45 7.17
N ILE A 108 12.63 -10.21 5.87
CA ILE A 108 12.66 -11.27 4.85
C ILE A 108 13.76 -12.28 5.16
N LEU A 109 14.97 -11.80 5.47
CA LEU A 109 16.09 -12.66 5.86
C LEU A 109 15.77 -13.45 7.13
N ALA A 110 15.14 -12.83 8.12
CA ALA A 110 14.72 -13.49 9.34
C ALA A 110 13.68 -14.60 9.09
N TRP A 111 12.69 -14.36 8.23
CA TRP A 111 11.68 -15.35 7.83
C TRP A 111 12.28 -16.53 7.05
N LYS A 112 13.27 -16.25 6.20
CA LYS A 112 14.01 -17.28 5.45
C LYS A 112 15.07 -18.01 6.29
N ASN A 113 15.22 -17.69 7.58
CA ASN A 113 16.33 -18.16 8.45
C ASN A 113 17.72 -17.90 7.85
N GLN A 114 17.89 -16.78 7.14
CA GLN A 114 19.13 -16.35 6.50
C GLN A 114 19.86 -15.24 7.29
N LEU A 115 19.39 -14.96 8.50
CA LEU A 115 19.99 -13.97 9.41
C LEU A 115 20.68 -14.68 10.58
N PRO A 116 21.88 -14.27 11.02
CA PRO A 116 22.52 -14.83 12.22
C PRO A 116 21.73 -14.54 13.49
N GLU A 117 21.69 -15.48 14.44
CA GLU A 117 20.96 -15.34 15.73
C GLU A 117 21.36 -14.06 16.51
N THR A 118 22.60 -13.59 16.33
CA THR A 118 23.14 -12.38 16.97
C THR A 118 22.52 -11.07 16.47
N GLU A 119 21.88 -11.08 15.30
CA GLU A 119 21.26 -9.90 14.69
C GLU A 119 19.77 -9.78 15.04
N TYR A 120 19.21 -10.73 15.79
CA TYR A 120 17.81 -10.69 16.22
C TYR A 120 17.62 -9.77 17.42
N ASP A 121 17.02 -8.61 17.18
CA ASP A 121 16.37 -7.80 18.21
C ASP A 121 14.99 -8.39 18.60
N GLU A 122 14.35 -7.82 19.62
CA GLU A 122 13.04 -8.32 20.09
C GLU A 122 11.95 -8.18 19.02
N GLU A 123 11.99 -7.12 18.19
CA GLU A 123 11.05 -6.93 17.06
C GLU A 123 11.17 -8.09 16.05
N LEU A 124 12.40 -8.45 15.65
CA LEU A 124 12.65 -9.54 14.71
C LEU A 124 12.26 -10.90 15.27
N LYS A 125 12.44 -11.12 16.58
CA LYS A 125 11.98 -12.36 17.23
C LYS A 125 10.48 -12.49 17.17
N GLU A 126 9.74 -11.43 17.52
CA GLU A 126 8.27 -11.42 17.45
C GLU A 126 7.78 -11.65 16.01
N GLU A 127 8.38 -10.98 15.02
CA GLU A 127 8.04 -11.16 13.60
C GLU A 127 8.34 -12.58 13.10
N ARG A 128 9.45 -13.17 13.54
CA ARG A 128 9.79 -14.55 13.21
C ARG A 128 8.80 -15.54 13.84
N GLU A 129 8.35 -15.30 15.05
CA GLU A 129 7.33 -16.14 15.69
C GLU A 129 5.97 -16.04 14.99
N LYS A 130 5.56 -14.84 14.57
CA LYS A 130 4.34 -14.66 13.76
C LYS A 130 4.43 -15.44 12.45
N PHE A 131 5.55 -15.32 11.73
CA PHE A 131 5.79 -16.07 10.51
C PHE A 131 5.82 -17.59 10.76
N ALA A 132 6.50 -18.05 11.81
CA ALA A 132 6.57 -19.48 12.14
C ALA A 132 5.17 -20.08 12.35
N ARG A 133 4.27 -19.37 13.04
CA ARG A 133 2.88 -19.79 13.21
C ARG A 133 2.12 -19.85 11.87
N PHE A 134 2.33 -18.87 11.00
CA PHE A 134 1.74 -18.85 9.66
C PHE A 134 2.25 -20.01 8.79
N ARG A 135 3.58 -20.25 8.78
CA ARG A 135 4.23 -21.31 8.03
C ARG A 135 3.67 -22.70 8.36
N LEU A 136 3.32 -22.95 9.62
CA LEU A 136 2.71 -24.23 10.05
C LEU A 136 1.35 -24.53 9.42
N THR A 137 0.68 -23.53 8.83
CA THR A 137 -0.59 -23.75 8.10
C THR A 137 -0.39 -24.40 6.72
N TYR A 138 0.82 -24.35 6.16
CA TYR A 138 1.16 -24.87 4.83
C TYR A 138 1.63 -26.33 4.86
N THR A 139 0.86 -27.20 5.54
CA THR A 139 1.25 -28.59 5.85
C THR A 139 1.73 -29.42 4.66
N HIS A 140 1.11 -29.28 3.48
CA HIS A 140 1.53 -29.99 2.27
C HIS A 140 2.89 -29.52 1.75
N GLN A 141 3.09 -28.20 1.67
CA GLN A 141 4.34 -27.60 1.23
C GLN A 141 5.48 -27.96 2.18
N LEU A 142 5.21 -28.02 3.50
CA LEU A 142 6.20 -28.46 4.49
C LEU A 142 6.63 -29.91 4.28
N ALA A 143 5.70 -30.82 4.01
CA ALA A 143 6.02 -32.21 3.70
C ALA A 143 6.84 -32.33 2.39
N ASP A 144 6.53 -31.51 1.39
CA ASP A 144 7.32 -31.45 0.15
C ASP A 144 8.73 -30.88 0.38
N ILE A 145 8.87 -29.84 1.22
CA ILE A 145 10.17 -29.27 1.60
C ILE A 145 11.04 -30.35 2.26
N GLU A 146 10.53 -31.05 3.28
CA GLU A 146 11.28 -32.11 3.98
C GLU A 146 11.71 -33.24 3.03
N ARG A 147 10.83 -33.63 2.10
CA ARG A 147 11.13 -34.62 1.06
C ARG A 147 12.24 -34.15 0.13
N LEU A 148 12.14 -32.92 -0.38
CA LEU A 148 13.13 -32.34 -1.30
C LEU A 148 14.49 -32.16 -0.62
N GLU A 149 14.52 -31.77 0.65
CA GLU A 149 15.77 -31.69 1.44
C GLU A 149 16.42 -33.07 1.60
N THR A 150 15.62 -34.11 1.86
CA THR A 150 16.10 -35.51 1.94
C THR A 150 16.65 -35.99 0.60
N GLU A 151 16.04 -35.57 -0.51
CA GLU A 151 16.48 -35.84 -1.88
C GLU A 151 17.68 -34.95 -2.32
N GLN A 152 18.17 -34.06 -1.45
CA GLN A 152 19.22 -33.07 -1.73
C GLN A 152 18.87 -32.06 -2.84
N GLU A 153 17.57 -31.88 -3.09
CA GLU A 153 17.01 -30.94 -4.06
C GLU A 153 16.77 -29.56 -3.41
N PHE A 154 17.81 -29.02 -2.75
CA PHE A 154 17.73 -27.82 -1.91
C PHE A 154 17.18 -26.59 -2.63
N SER A 155 17.47 -26.42 -3.92
CA SER A 155 16.95 -25.29 -4.70
C SER A 155 15.42 -25.36 -4.85
N LYS A 156 14.84 -26.56 -4.99
CA LYS A 156 13.38 -26.73 -5.08
C LYS A 156 12.72 -26.53 -3.72
N ALA A 157 13.36 -27.01 -2.65
CA ALA A 157 12.90 -26.76 -1.28
C ALA A 157 12.86 -25.25 -0.98
N GLN A 158 13.91 -24.50 -1.37
CA GLN A 158 13.97 -23.05 -1.19
C GLN A 158 12.87 -22.32 -1.97
N LEU A 159 12.50 -22.77 -3.18
CA LEU A 159 11.40 -22.16 -3.93
C LEU A 159 10.04 -22.29 -3.20
N LEU A 160 9.82 -23.40 -2.49
CA LEU A 160 8.62 -23.58 -1.66
C LEU A 160 8.65 -22.71 -0.41
N GLU A 161 9.81 -22.55 0.23
CA GLU A 161 9.97 -21.61 1.34
C GLU A 161 9.73 -20.16 0.91
N ASP A 162 10.31 -19.76 -0.23
CA ASP A 162 10.13 -18.44 -0.81
C ASP A 162 8.64 -18.18 -1.10
N TYR A 163 7.93 -19.18 -1.65
CA TYR A 163 6.49 -19.11 -1.83
C TYR A 163 5.73 -18.85 -0.52
N ILE A 164 6.04 -19.57 0.57
CA ILE A 164 5.37 -19.38 1.87
C ILE A 164 5.66 -17.99 2.43
N VAL A 165 6.90 -17.50 2.32
CA VAL A 165 7.28 -16.14 2.72
C VAL A 165 6.48 -15.11 1.94
N THR A 166 6.34 -15.28 0.63
CA THR A 166 5.59 -14.33 -0.18
C THR A 166 4.09 -14.36 0.15
N GLU A 167 3.51 -15.54 0.38
CA GLU A 167 2.12 -15.63 0.84
C GLU A 167 1.92 -14.96 2.20
N TYR A 168 2.87 -15.08 3.13
CA TYR A 168 2.80 -14.38 4.41
C TYR A 168 2.74 -12.87 4.23
N ILE A 169 3.59 -12.35 3.34
CA ILE A 169 3.65 -10.94 3.00
C ILE A 169 2.32 -10.52 2.37
N ARG A 170 1.82 -11.27 1.39
CA ARG A 170 0.53 -10.97 0.76
C ARG A 170 -0.65 -11.07 1.73
N THR A 171 -0.67 -11.99 2.69
CA THR A 171 -1.80 -12.07 3.63
C THR A 171 -1.76 -10.94 4.67
N THR A 172 -0.58 -10.39 4.96
CA THR A 172 -0.39 -9.39 6.03
C THR A 172 -0.14 -7.97 5.51
N HIS A 173 -0.06 -7.74 4.19
CA HIS A 173 0.35 -6.44 3.63
C HIS A 173 -0.57 -5.29 4.04
N SER A 174 -1.89 -5.48 4.11
CA SER A 174 -2.80 -4.41 4.51
C SER A 174 -2.62 -4.00 5.98
N ILE A 175 -2.30 -4.96 6.86
CA ILE A 175 -1.94 -4.70 8.26
C ILE A 175 -0.61 -3.95 8.31
N ARG A 176 0.41 -4.44 7.60
CA ARG A 176 1.73 -3.81 7.54
C ARG A 176 1.69 -2.42 6.91
N ALA A 177 0.78 -2.16 5.97
CA ALA A 177 0.56 -0.83 5.42
C ALA A 177 0.14 0.16 6.51
N ARG A 178 -0.76 -0.25 7.43
CA ARG A 178 -1.10 0.57 8.61
C ARG A 178 0.11 0.83 9.51
N GLU A 179 0.92 -0.19 9.76
CA GLU A 179 2.13 -0.07 10.58
C GLU A 179 3.15 0.89 9.96
N VAL A 180 3.35 0.81 8.63
CA VAL A 180 4.20 1.74 7.87
C VAL A 180 3.64 3.17 7.94
N ILE A 181 2.32 3.34 7.76
CA ILE A 181 1.68 4.66 7.90
C ILE A 181 1.88 5.22 9.30
N ALA A 182 1.65 4.41 10.35
CA ALA A 182 1.87 4.83 11.73
C ALA A 182 3.34 5.16 12.04
N LYS A 183 4.29 4.39 11.48
CA LYS A 183 5.73 4.57 11.74
C LYS A 183 6.31 5.81 11.04
N TYR A 184 5.90 6.07 9.80
CA TYR A 184 6.53 7.11 8.96
C TYR A 184 5.69 8.37 8.76
N TRP A 185 4.38 8.29 9.02
CA TRP A 185 3.42 9.34 8.66
C TRP A 185 2.49 9.75 9.80
N ALA A 186 2.71 9.28 11.03
CA ALA A 186 1.95 9.71 12.20
C ALA A 186 1.94 11.23 12.34
N GLY A 187 0.77 11.85 12.24
CA GLY A 187 0.60 13.30 12.35
C GLY A 187 1.09 14.09 11.14
N GLU A 188 1.49 13.43 10.05
CA GLU A 188 2.07 14.08 8.86
C GLU A 188 1.08 14.16 7.70
N ILE A 189 0.03 13.33 7.68
CA ILE A 189 -1.02 13.38 6.66
C ILE A 189 -2.06 14.43 7.06
N VAL A 190 -1.67 15.69 6.97
CA VAL A 190 -2.47 16.82 7.45
C VAL A 190 -3.06 17.61 6.28
N TYR A 191 -4.34 17.92 6.37
CA TYR A 191 -5.03 18.89 5.52
C TYR A 191 -5.50 20.07 6.38
N GLN A 192 -4.97 21.26 6.11
CA GLN A 192 -5.14 22.45 6.97
C GLN A 192 -4.73 22.13 8.41
N ASP A 193 -5.68 22.11 9.35
CA ASP A 193 -5.46 21.78 10.77
C ASP A 193 -5.96 20.37 11.13
N THR A 194 -6.37 19.56 10.14
CA THR A 194 -6.96 18.23 10.36
C THR A 194 -5.96 17.14 10.01
N ASP A 195 -5.59 16.32 11.00
CA ASP A 195 -4.84 15.08 10.79
C ASP A 195 -5.77 13.98 10.24
N LEU A 196 -5.41 13.46 9.07
CA LEU A 196 -6.12 12.41 8.32
C LEU A 196 -5.30 11.09 8.27
N THR A 197 -4.25 10.96 9.07
CA THR A 197 -3.36 9.80 9.05
C THR A 197 -4.10 8.50 9.40
N GLU A 198 -4.97 8.53 10.41
CA GLU A 198 -5.78 7.38 10.80
C GLU A 198 -6.83 7.03 9.73
N ASP A 199 -7.42 8.05 9.10
CA ASP A 199 -8.36 7.88 7.99
C ASP A 199 -7.66 7.20 6.81
N LEU A 200 -6.44 7.62 6.47
CA LEU A 200 -5.62 7.00 5.44
C LEU A 200 -5.30 5.54 5.77
N ALA A 201 -4.83 5.26 6.99
CA ALA A 201 -4.55 3.91 7.45
C ALA A 201 -5.80 3.01 7.39
N THR A 202 -6.98 3.57 7.66
CA THR A 202 -8.25 2.85 7.60
C THR A 202 -8.70 2.58 6.18
N ILE A 203 -8.58 3.57 5.29
CA ILE A 203 -8.85 3.42 3.85
C ILE A 203 -7.94 2.35 3.25
N CYS A 204 -6.62 2.48 3.44
CA CYS A 204 -5.64 1.52 2.94
C CYS A 204 -5.94 0.12 3.48
N PHE A 205 -6.15 -0.07 4.78
CA PHE A 205 -6.45 -1.40 5.30
C PHE A 205 -7.72 -2.04 4.74
N SER A 206 -8.76 -1.22 4.52
CA SER A 206 -10.07 -1.71 4.07
C SER A 206 -10.04 -2.39 2.70
N HIS A 207 -8.96 -2.24 1.92
CA HIS A 207 -8.91 -2.80 0.57
C HIS A 207 -8.84 -4.33 0.56
N ASN A 208 -8.23 -4.92 1.60
CA ASN A 208 -8.15 -6.37 1.80
C ASN A 208 -9.30 -6.93 2.66
N GLU A 209 -10.22 -6.07 3.11
CA GLU A 209 -11.37 -6.46 3.93
C GLU A 209 -12.61 -6.78 3.08
N SER A 210 -13.60 -7.45 3.67
CA SER A 210 -14.87 -7.68 2.97
C SER A 210 -15.62 -6.37 2.68
N TYR A 211 -16.56 -6.38 1.73
CA TYR A 211 -17.33 -5.18 1.39
C TYR A 211 -18.16 -4.63 2.57
N THR A 212 -18.51 -5.47 3.54
CA THR A 212 -19.29 -5.03 4.72
C THR A 212 -18.47 -4.12 5.63
N TYR A 213 -17.13 -4.19 5.57
CA TYR A 213 -16.26 -3.25 6.28
C TYR A 213 -16.53 -1.81 5.83
N LEU A 214 -16.74 -1.57 4.53
CA LEU A 214 -17.06 -0.24 3.99
C LEU A 214 -18.35 0.34 4.57
N LEU A 215 -19.33 -0.52 4.88
CA LEU A 215 -20.62 -0.11 5.45
C LEU A 215 -20.50 0.31 6.92
N GLN A 216 -19.39 -0.03 7.58
CA GLN A 216 -19.13 0.26 8.99
C GLN A 216 -18.15 1.43 9.18
N MET A 217 -17.55 1.94 8.09
CA MET A 217 -16.62 3.06 8.16
C MET A 217 -17.34 4.36 8.55
N GLU A 218 -16.60 5.27 9.16
CA GLU A 218 -17.03 6.66 9.31
C GLU A 218 -17.39 7.22 7.93
N THR A 219 -18.50 7.96 7.83
CA THR A 219 -19.07 8.35 6.54
C THR A 219 -18.38 9.59 5.97
N PHE A 220 -18.12 10.59 6.80
CA PHE A 220 -17.44 11.81 6.39
C PHE A 220 -16.60 12.38 7.52
N ARG A 221 -15.47 13.00 7.15
CA ARG A 221 -14.59 13.73 8.04
C ARG A 221 -14.61 15.21 7.67
N VAL A 222 -14.86 16.08 8.65
CA VAL A 222 -14.82 17.54 8.45
C VAL A 222 -13.36 17.98 8.41
N CYS A 223 -12.96 18.63 7.32
CA CYS A 223 -11.57 19.02 7.05
C CYS A 223 -11.35 20.53 7.01
N GLY A 224 -12.44 21.31 6.96
CA GLY A 224 -12.44 22.76 6.85
C GLY A 224 -13.87 23.32 6.79
N GLN A 225 -14.01 24.61 6.50
CA GLN A 225 -15.33 25.21 6.31
C GLN A 225 -15.94 24.71 4.99
N ASP A 226 -17.03 23.94 5.10
CA ASP A 226 -17.71 23.30 3.97
C ASP A 226 -16.83 22.33 3.14
N GLU A 227 -15.71 21.87 3.72
CA GLU A 227 -14.80 20.89 3.12
C GLU A 227 -14.86 19.57 3.90
N TYR A 228 -15.15 18.49 3.17
CA TYR A 228 -15.36 17.16 3.73
C TYR A 228 -14.57 16.12 2.95
N LEU A 229 -14.07 15.11 3.66
CA LEU A 229 -13.56 13.87 3.11
C LEU A 229 -14.65 12.80 3.24
N CYS A 230 -15.04 12.17 2.14
CA CYS A 230 -15.95 11.02 2.13
C CYS A 230 -15.14 9.71 2.17
N ILE A 231 -14.89 9.20 3.37
CA ILE A 231 -14.03 8.04 3.60
C ILE A 231 -14.50 6.79 2.82
N PRO A 232 -15.79 6.40 2.83
CA PRO A 232 -16.24 5.21 2.11
C PRO A 232 -16.14 5.38 0.59
N PHE A 233 -16.27 6.61 0.08
CA PHE A 233 -16.08 6.90 -1.34
C PHE A 233 -14.63 6.63 -1.75
N VAL A 234 -13.66 7.21 -1.04
CA VAL A 234 -12.23 7.00 -1.32
C VAL A 234 -11.88 5.50 -1.24
N ALA A 235 -12.30 4.82 -0.17
CA ALA A 235 -12.07 3.39 -0.01
C ALA A 235 -12.71 2.53 -1.11
N THR A 236 -13.92 2.86 -1.54
CA THR A 236 -14.61 2.14 -2.63
C THR A 236 -13.88 2.32 -3.95
N VAL A 237 -13.49 3.56 -4.28
CA VAL A 237 -12.78 3.86 -5.53
C VAL A 237 -11.42 3.19 -5.57
N LEU A 238 -10.66 3.24 -4.46
CA LEU A 238 -9.38 2.55 -4.32
C LEU A 238 -9.53 1.06 -4.63
N ARG A 239 -10.48 0.39 -3.97
CA ARG A 239 -10.75 -1.04 -4.13
C ARG A 239 -11.16 -1.43 -5.55
N LEU A 240 -12.03 -0.63 -6.17
CA LEU A 240 -12.45 -0.88 -7.55
C LEU A 240 -11.27 -0.72 -8.52
N ALA A 241 -10.46 0.32 -8.34
CA ALA A 241 -9.30 0.55 -9.19
C ALA A 241 -8.25 -0.56 -9.07
N ASP A 242 -8.01 -1.03 -7.85
CA ASP A 242 -7.08 -2.12 -7.55
C ASP A 242 -7.53 -3.43 -8.22
N ILE A 243 -8.76 -3.87 -7.94
CA ILE A 243 -9.34 -5.09 -8.54
C ILE A 243 -9.34 -5.02 -10.07
N ILE A 244 -9.67 -3.87 -10.67
CA ILE A 244 -9.69 -3.71 -12.13
C ILE A 244 -8.28 -3.80 -12.73
N ASP A 245 -7.25 -3.33 -12.02
CA ASP A 245 -5.89 -3.42 -12.52
C ASP A 245 -5.37 -4.86 -12.52
N LEU A 246 -5.71 -5.62 -11.48
CA LEU A 246 -5.30 -7.02 -11.31
C LEU A 246 -5.98 -8.01 -12.29
N VAL A 247 -7.09 -7.62 -12.92
CA VAL A 247 -7.90 -8.49 -13.79
C VAL A 247 -7.65 -8.24 -15.30
N LYS A 248 -6.62 -7.46 -15.65
CA LYS A 248 -6.21 -7.21 -17.05
C LYS A 248 -5.38 -8.35 -17.64
#